data_AF-A0A526UZ85-F1
#
_entry.id   AF-A0A526UZ85-F1
#
_cell.length_a   1.000
_cell.length_b   1.000
_cell.length_c   1.000
_cell.angle_alpha   90.00
_cell.angle_beta   90.00
_cell.angle_gamma   90.00
#
_symmetry.space_group_name_H-M   'P 1'
#
loop_
_entity.id
_entity.type
_entity.pdbx_description
1 polymer ?
#
loop_
_entity_poly.entity_id
_entity_poly.type
_entity_poly.pdbx_seq_one_letter_code
_entity_poly.pdbx_strand_id
1 'polypeptide(L)'
;MAAGQPLWTPTQDQIDAAPLTAFTKAAGVKAGVAFSSYSQLHAWSVEDREGFWSLIWDFCGIVGDKGDNLLVDGDKMPGASFFPDATLNFAENLLKKTGSGDAIVFRGEDKVERRLSWNALHALTSRLQQLFLSLKVKKGDRIAAMMPN
;
A
#
# COMPACT_ATOMS: atom_id res chain seq x y z
N MET A 1 36.39 -13.42 18.46
CA MET A 1 35.08 -13.36 17.78
C MET A 1 34.92 -11.95 17.27
N ALA A 2 35.10 -11.70 15.96
CA ALA A 2 34.90 -10.37 15.40
C ALA A 2 33.39 -10.08 15.33
N ALA A 3 32.82 -9.65 16.45
CA ALA A 3 31.50 -9.04 16.45
C ALA A 3 31.63 -7.68 15.76
N GLY A 4 31.02 -7.50 14.58
CA GLY A 4 30.95 -6.17 13.97
C GLY A 4 30.89 -6.08 12.44
N GLN A 5 31.05 -7.17 11.68
CA GLN A 5 30.86 -7.10 10.23
C GLN A 5 29.49 -7.66 9.80
N PRO A 6 28.70 -6.89 9.03
CA PRO A 6 27.44 -7.38 8.49
C PRO A 6 27.68 -8.53 7.51
N LEU A 7 26.79 -9.52 7.52
CA LEU A 7 26.83 -10.66 6.58
C LEU A 7 26.63 -10.22 5.12
N TRP A 8 25.97 -9.08 4.92
CA TRP A 8 25.68 -8.52 3.61
C TRP A 8 25.44 -7.01 3.75
N THR A 9 25.86 -6.25 2.74
CA THR A 9 25.58 -4.82 2.59
C THR A 9 25.15 -4.56 1.14
N PRO A 10 24.08 -3.77 0.90
CA PRO A 10 23.69 -3.44 -0.46
C PRO A 10 24.77 -2.61 -1.16
N THR A 11 24.85 -2.75 -2.49
CA THR A 11 25.67 -1.85 -3.30
C THR A 11 25.01 -0.46 -3.39
N GLN A 12 25.80 0.56 -3.75
CA GLN A 12 25.26 1.91 -3.94
C GLN A 12 24.16 1.94 -5.00
N ASP A 13 24.32 1.22 -6.12
CA ASP A 13 23.29 1.12 -7.16
C ASP A 13 21.97 0.53 -6.64
N GLN A 14 22.03 -0.46 -5.75
CA GLN A 14 20.83 -1.03 -5.12
C GLN A 14 20.13 -0.02 -4.20
N ILE A 15 20.91 0.78 -3.47
CA ILE A 15 20.38 1.85 -2.62
C ILE A 15 19.73 2.92 -3.50
N ASP A 16 20.40 3.38 -4.54
CA ASP A 16 19.92 4.46 -5.40
C ASP A 16 18.67 4.07 -6.20
N ALA A 17 18.56 2.81 -6.62
CA ALA A 17 17.41 2.28 -7.33
C ALA A 17 16.23 1.90 -6.41
N ALA A 18 16.42 1.90 -5.09
CA ALA A 18 15.36 1.52 -4.15
C ALA A 18 14.23 2.58 -4.15
N PRO A 19 12.94 2.17 -4.20
CA PRO A 19 11.81 3.09 -4.04
C PRO A 19 11.88 3.91 -2.74
N LEU A 20 12.45 3.31 -1.68
CA LEU A 20 12.68 3.98 -0.41
C LEU A 20 13.58 5.22 -0.57
N THR A 21 14.62 5.17 -1.40
CA THR A 21 15.50 6.32 -1.65
C THR A 21 14.78 7.46 -2.36
N ALA A 22 13.90 7.14 -3.33
CA ALA A 22 13.03 8.13 -3.95
C ALA A 22 12.05 8.73 -2.93
N PHE A 23 11.47 7.90 -2.07
CA PHE A 23 10.59 8.36 -0.99
C PHE A 23 11.33 9.25 0.02
N THR A 24 12.55 8.90 0.44
CA THR A 24 13.38 9.72 1.34
C THR A 24 13.62 11.11 0.78
N LYS A 25 13.87 11.23 -0.53
CA LYS A 25 14.03 12.53 -1.19
C LYS A 25 12.73 13.34 -1.14
N ALA A 26 11.59 12.72 -1.44
CA ALA A 26 10.29 13.38 -1.36
C ALA A 26 9.94 13.81 0.08
N ALA A 27 10.26 12.97 1.06
CA ALA A 27 10.11 13.26 2.49
C ALA A 27 10.97 14.44 2.90
N GLY A 28 12.21 14.50 2.43
CA GLY A 28 13.09 15.63 2.72
C GLY A 28 12.57 16.96 2.17
N VAL A 29 12.01 16.95 0.95
CA VAL A 29 11.33 18.13 0.39
C VAL A 29 10.13 18.53 1.23
N LYS A 30 9.29 17.57 1.66
CA LYS A 30 8.11 17.82 2.48
C LYS A 30 8.46 18.38 3.86
N ALA A 31 9.52 17.87 4.48
CA ALA A 31 9.98 18.25 5.82
C ALA A 31 10.92 19.46 5.82
N GLY A 32 11.37 19.92 4.64
CA GLY A 32 12.35 21.01 4.53
C GLY A 32 13.76 20.65 5.02
N VAL A 33 14.09 19.36 5.13
CA VAL A 33 15.38 18.86 5.62
C VAL A 33 15.90 17.75 4.71
N ALA A 34 17.22 17.59 4.60
CA ALA A 34 17.81 16.46 3.89
C ALA A 34 18.10 15.33 4.89
N PHE A 35 17.55 14.14 4.66
CA PHE A 35 17.86 12.95 5.46
C PHE A 35 19.12 12.27 4.94
N SER A 36 20.14 12.12 5.80
CA SER A 36 21.40 11.45 5.48
C SER A 36 21.41 9.97 5.86
N SER A 37 20.40 9.48 6.57
CA SER A 37 20.25 8.08 6.95
C SER A 37 18.80 7.65 7.05
N TYR A 38 18.57 6.34 6.96
CA TYR A 38 17.26 5.75 7.25
C TYR A 38 16.78 6.06 8.67
N SER A 39 17.69 6.11 9.66
CA SER A 39 17.34 6.43 11.05
C SER A 39 16.73 7.83 11.20
N GLN A 40 17.21 8.82 10.43
CA GLN A 40 16.64 10.15 10.44
C GLN A 40 15.26 10.19 9.77
N LEU A 41 15.09 9.50 8.64
CA LEU A 41 13.77 9.36 8.00
C LEU A 41 12.77 8.70 8.97
N HIS A 42 13.19 7.63 9.63
CA HIS A 42 12.36 6.92 10.61
C HIS A 42 11.99 7.81 11.79
N ALA A 43 12.95 8.56 12.36
CA ALA A 43 12.67 9.51 13.44
C ALA A 43 11.61 10.53 13.01
N TRP A 44 11.77 11.14 11.84
CA TRP A 44 10.77 12.06 11.28
C TRP A 44 9.40 11.39 11.09
N SER A 45 9.33 10.14 10.60
CA SER A 45 8.05 9.44 10.40
C SER A 45 7.26 9.21 11.70
N VAL A 46 7.96 9.19 12.83
CA VAL A 46 7.37 9.03 14.17
C VAL A 46 7.03 10.37 14.80
N GLU A 47 7.88 11.39 14.60
CA GLU A 47 7.69 12.74 15.13
C GLU A 47 6.57 13.50 14.39
N ASP A 48 6.50 13.37 13.07
CA ASP A 48 5.49 13.98 12.20
C ASP A 48 4.68 12.90 11.46
N ARG A 49 3.84 12.20 12.22
CA ARG A 49 2.99 11.11 11.70
C ARG A 49 2.02 11.60 10.62
N GLU A 50 1.44 12.78 10.81
CA GLU A 50 0.51 13.36 9.84
C GLU A 50 1.21 13.65 8.51
N GLY A 51 2.34 14.35 8.55
CA GLY A 51 3.14 14.66 7.36
C GLY A 51 3.62 13.39 6.65
N PHE A 52 4.08 12.40 7.41
CA PHE A 52 4.51 11.11 6.89
C PHE A 52 3.38 10.37 6.16
N TRP A 53 2.24 10.16 6.80
CA TRP A 53 1.13 9.42 6.20
C TRP A 53 0.49 10.19 5.04
N SER A 54 0.41 11.52 5.12
CA SER A 54 -0.02 12.37 4.01
C SER A 54 0.84 12.15 2.78
N LEU A 55 2.17 12.11 2.97
CA LEU A 55 3.12 11.90 1.89
C LEU A 55 3.05 10.48 1.33
N ILE A 56 2.85 9.46 2.16
CA ILE A 56 2.65 8.08 1.69
C ILE A 56 1.45 8.00 0.74
N TRP A 57 0.33 8.65 1.09
CA TRP A 57 -0.86 8.69 0.24
C TRP A 57 -0.53 9.25 -1.15
N ASP A 58 0.18 10.39 -1.20
CA ASP A 58 0.51 11.06 -2.45
C ASP A 58 1.56 10.29 -3.25
N PHE A 59 2.61 9.81 -2.59
CA PHE A 59 3.72 9.10 -3.21
C PHE A 59 3.27 7.77 -3.83
N CYS A 60 2.41 7.03 -3.14
CA CYS A 60 1.82 5.80 -3.67
C CYS A 60 0.72 6.06 -4.70
N GLY A 61 0.27 7.30 -4.85
CA GLY A 61 -0.79 7.69 -5.77
C GLY A 61 -2.12 7.03 -5.44
N ILE A 62 -2.48 7.00 -4.16
CA ILE A 62 -3.74 6.43 -3.66
C ILE A 62 -4.92 7.17 -4.33
N VAL A 63 -5.86 6.40 -4.85
CA VAL A 63 -7.09 6.88 -5.47
C VAL A 63 -8.17 6.98 -4.39
N GLY A 64 -8.69 8.18 -4.22
CA GLY A 64 -9.72 8.49 -3.24
C GLY A 64 -9.65 9.96 -2.82
N ASP A 65 -10.52 10.32 -1.89
CA ASP A 65 -10.45 11.58 -1.18
C ASP A 65 -9.69 11.37 0.13
N LYS A 66 -8.62 12.15 0.33
CA LYS A 66 -7.80 12.10 1.55
C LYS A 66 -8.52 12.75 2.75
N GLY A 67 -9.44 13.68 2.48
CA GLY A 67 -10.02 14.54 3.49
C GLY A 67 -9.01 15.52 4.11
N ASP A 68 -9.50 16.33 5.05
CA ASP A 68 -8.72 17.39 5.68
C ASP A 68 -8.03 16.93 6.96
N ASN A 69 -8.69 16.08 7.77
CA ASN A 69 -8.10 15.55 9.00
C ASN A 69 -7.32 14.27 8.71
N LEU A 70 -6.01 14.27 9.00
CA LEU A 70 -5.11 13.14 8.70
C LEU A 70 -4.89 12.23 9.91
N LEU A 71 -4.88 12.79 11.12
CA LEU A 71 -4.75 12.05 12.37
C LEU A 71 -5.57 12.74 13.45
N VAL A 72 -6.40 11.97 14.14
CA VAL A 72 -7.15 12.41 15.32
C VAL A 72 -6.80 11.48 16.47
N ASP A 73 -6.60 12.05 17.66
CA ASP A 73 -6.26 11.30 18.88
C ASP A 73 -5.02 10.40 18.73
N GLY A 74 -3.98 10.89 18.04
CA GLY A 74 -2.80 10.11 17.64
C GLY A 74 -2.04 9.41 18.78
N ASP A 75 -2.16 9.91 20.00
CA ASP A 75 -1.51 9.37 21.20
C ASP A 75 -2.36 8.32 21.94
N LYS A 76 -3.63 8.11 21.55
CA LYS A 76 -4.53 7.16 22.22
C LYS A 76 -4.35 5.74 21.71
N MET A 77 -4.27 4.79 22.64
CA MET A 77 -4.31 3.36 22.37
C MET A 77 -5.28 2.62 23.31
N PRO A 78 -6.46 2.14 22.82
CA PRO A 78 -7.06 2.38 21.51
C PRO A 78 -7.67 3.79 21.38
N GLY A 79 -7.89 4.28 20.15
CA GLY A 79 -8.64 5.52 19.89
C GLY A 79 -8.09 6.39 18.76
N ALA A 80 -6.81 6.24 18.40
CA ALA A 80 -6.23 6.95 17.27
C ALA A 80 -6.96 6.62 15.95
N SER A 81 -7.32 7.66 15.19
CA SER A 81 -8.00 7.56 13.91
C SER A 81 -7.16 8.21 12.81
N PHE A 82 -6.70 7.39 11.86
CA PHE A 82 -5.98 7.87 10.69
C PHE A 82 -6.97 8.14 9.55
N PHE A 83 -6.84 9.31 8.93
CA PHE A 83 -7.68 9.77 7.82
C PHE A 83 -9.20 9.59 8.08
N PRO A 84 -9.75 10.11 9.19
CA PRO A 84 -11.17 9.91 9.55
C PRO A 84 -12.15 10.40 8.47
N ASP A 85 -11.77 11.39 7.68
CA ASP A 85 -12.61 11.95 6.61
C ASP A 85 -12.38 11.30 5.25
N ALA A 86 -11.37 10.43 5.13
CA ALA A 86 -11.02 9.86 3.84
C ALA A 86 -12.10 8.91 3.32
N THR A 87 -12.29 8.97 2.01
CA THR A 87 -13.12 8.00 1.29
C THR A 87 -12.30 7.37 0.17
N LEU A 88 -12.24 6.04 0.17
CA LEU A 88 -11.52 5.28 -0.85
C LEU A 88 -12.20 3.94 -1.09
N ASN A 89 -11.87 3.32 -2.22
CA ASN A 89 -12.20 1.93 -2.48
C ASN A 89 -10.92 1.09 -2.59
N PHE A 90 -10.81 0.06 -1.76
CA PHE A 90 -9.62 -0.80 -1.72
C PHE A 90 -9.41 -1.56 -3.04
N ALA A 91 -10.49 -2.10 -3.63
CA ALA A 91 -10.41 -2.83 -4.90
C ALA A 91 -10.04 -1.90 -6.06
N GLU A 92 -10.54 -0.66 -6.09
CA GLU A 92 -10.15 0.37 -7.07
C GLU A 92 -8.64 0.64 -7.03
N ASN A 93 -8.07 0.80 -5.82
CA ASN A 93 -6.64 1.02 -5.66
C ASN A 93 -5.80 -0.18 -6.11
N LEU A 94 -6.22 -1.40 -5.76
CA LEU A 94 -5.53 -2.61 -6.21
C LEU A 94 -5.66 -2.86 -7.72
N LEU A 95 -6.77 -2.43 -8.32
CA LEU A 95 -7.08 -2.63 -9.73
C LEU A 95 -6.84 -1.36 -10.57
N LYS A 96 -6.00 -0.43 -10.12
CA LYS A 96 -5.68 0.78 -10.89
C LYS A 96 -5.03 0.49 -12.25
N LYS A 97 -4.35 -0.66 -12.38
CA LYS A 97 -3.74 -1.12 -13.64
C LYS A 97 -4.77 -1.80 -14.54
N THR A 98 -4.57 -1.66 -15.85
CA THR A 98 -5.39 -2.29 -16.90
C THR A 98 -4.47 -2.91 -17.96
N GLY A 99 -5.05 -3.67 -18.88
CA GLY A 99 -4.34 -4.27 -20.02
C GLY A 99 -4.22 -5.78 -19.98
N SER A 100 -3.49 -6.32 -20.97
CA SER A 100 -3.29 -7.75 -21.18
C SER A 100 -2.14 -8.35 -20.37
N GLY A 101 -1.31 -7.53 -19.71
CA GLY A 101 -0.24 -7.99 -18.84
C GLY A 101 -0.74 -8.74 -17.61
N ASP A 102 0.11 -9.57 -17.03
CA ASP A 102 -0.24 -10.43 -15.90
C ASP A 102 -0.53 -9.63 -14.63
N ALA A 103 -1.71 -9.85 -14.06
CA ALA A 103 -2.10 -9.40 -12.73
C ALA A 103 -1.93 -10.51 -11.69
N ILE A 104 -2.25 -11.74 -12.06
CA ILE A 104 -2.07 -12.93 -11.21
C ILE A 104 -1.36 -14.01 -12.02
N VAL A 105 -0.28 -14.54 -11.45
CA VAL A 105 0.39 -15.77 -11.92
C VAL A 105 0.17 -16.83 -10.87
N PHE A 106 -0.77 -17.74 -11.13
CA PHE A 106 -1.09 -18.85 -10.25
C PHE A 106 -0.30 -20.10 -10.65
N ARG A 107 0.23 -20.80 -9.66
CA ARG A 107 0.94 -22.07 -9.81
C ARG A 107 0.39 -23.09 -8.82
N GLY A 108 -0.26 -24.13 -9.33
CA GLY A 108 -0.64 -25.30 -8.55
C GLY A 108 0.51 -26.31 -8.42
N GLU A 109 0.38 -27.24 -7.47
CA GLU A 109 1.36 -28.31 -7.21
C GLU A 109 1.57 -29.21 -8.45
N ASP A 110 0.50 -29.51 -9.20
CA ASP A 110 0.50 -30.54 -10.25
C ASP A 110 0.26 -30.01 -11.68
N LYS A 111 1.06 -29.02 -12.12
CA LYS A 111 1.15 -28.52 -13.52
C LYS A 111 0.11 -27.49 -13.99
N VAL A 112 -0.83 -27.05 -13.16
CA VAL A 112 -1.73 -25.95 -13.55
C VAL A 112 -1.04 -24.61 -13.33
N GLU A 113 -0.53 -24.04 -14.42
CA GLU A 113 -0.17 -22.63 -14.48
C GLU A 113 -1.34 -21.84 -15.07
N ARG A 114 -1.85 -20.85 -14.33
CA ARG A 114 -2.86 -19.94 -14.84
C ARG A 114 -2.37 -18.51 -14.71
N ARG A 115 -2.43 -17.78 -15.82
CA ARG A 115 -2.18 -16.35 -15.84
C ARG A 115 -3.49 -15.61 -16.04
N LEU A 116 -3.69 -14.58 -15.25
CA LEU A 116 -4.85 -13.71 -15.35
C LEU A 116 -4.36 -12.30 -15.66
N SER A 117 -4.82 -11.73 -16.77
CA SER A 117 -4.51 -10.36 -17.11
C SER A 117 -5.24 -9.37 -16.22
N TRP A 118 -4.76 -8.13 -16.17
CA TRP A 118 -5.45 -7.04 -15.47
C TRP A 118 -6.91 -6.89 -15.93
N ASN A 119 -7.16 -6.90 -17.25
CA ASN A 119 -8.52 -6.81 -17.79
C ASN A 119 -9.40 -7.99 -17.37
N ALA A 120 -8.85 -9.21 -17.32
CA ALA A 120 -9.61 -10.39 -16.91
C ALA A 120 -9.92 -10.38 -15.41
N LEU A 121 -9.00 -9.89 -14.57
CA LEU A 121 -9.21 -9.71 -13.13
C LEU A 121 -10.28 -8.64 -12.85
N HIS A 122 -10.24 -7.52 -13.58
CA HIS A 122 -11.29 -6.50 -13.55
C HIS A 122 -12.67 -7.09 -13.88
N ALA A 123 -12.77 -7.82 -14.98
CA ALA A 123 -14.03 -8.42 -15.40
C ALA A 123 -14.56 -9.46 -14.39
N LEU A 124 -13.68 -10.25 -13.78
CA LEU A 124 -14.07 -11.20 -12.72
C LEU A 124 -14.56 -10.47 -11.47
N THR A 125 -13.83 -9.46 -11.00
CA THR A 125 -14.19 -8.66 -9.83
C THR A 125 -15.53 -7.95 -10.05
N SER A 126 -15.74 -7.38 -11.24
CA SER A 126 -16.99 -6.72 -11.62
C SER A 126 -18.18 -7.68 -11.60
N ARG A 127 -18.03 -8.90 -12.13
CA ARG A 127 -19.10 -9.92 -12.10
C ARG A 127 -19.48 -10.33 -10.68
N LEU A 128 -18.50 -10.51 -9.79
CA LEU A 128 -18.76 -10.83 -8.39
C LEU A 128 -19.44 -9.67 -7.66
N GLN A 129 -18.98 -8.44 -7.91
CA GLN A 129 -19.59 -7.23 -7.34
C GLN A 129 -21.07 -7.10 -7.76
N GLN A 130 -21.38 -7.33 -9.04
CA GLN A 130 -22.77 -7.29 -9.54
C GLN A 130 -23.63 -8.40 -8.92
N LEU A 131 -23.07 -9.59 -8.71
CA LEU A 131 -23.76 -10.66 -7.98
C LEU A 131 -24.06 -10.25 -6.53
N PHE A 132 -23.11 -9.67 -5.81
CA PHE A 132 -23.35 -9.21 -4.43
C PHE A 132 -24.40 -8.09 -4.36
N LEU A 133 -24.42 -7.19 -5.35
CA LEU A 133 -25.48 -6.19 -5.47
C LEU A 133 -26.86 -6.82 -5.72
N SER A 134 -26.96 -7.84 -6.58
CA SER A 134 -28.23 -8.52 -6.84
C SER A 134 -28.75 -9.29 -5.61
N LEU A 135 -27.83 -9.77 -4.76
CA LEU A 135 -28.11 -10.34 -3.45
C LEU A 135 -28.35 -9.29 -2.35
N LYS A 136 -28.35 -8.00 -2.70
CA LYS A 136 -28.61 -6.84 -1.82
C LYS A 136 -27.58 -6.67 -0.68
N VAL A 137 -26.35 -7.13 -0.88
CA VAL A 137 -25.23 -6.89 0.04
C VAL A 137 -24.95 -5.38 0.12
N LYS A 138 -24.71 -4.87 1.33
CA LYS A 138 -24.45 -3.45 1.62
C LYS A 138 -23.11 -3.25 2.32
N LYS A 139 -22.66 -1.99 2.36
CA LYS A 139 -21.50 -1.58 3.17
C LYS A 139 -21.75 -1.98 4.63
N GLY A 140 -20.81 -2.72 5.21
CA GLY A 140 -20.90 -3.22 6.59
C GLY A 140 -21.40 -4.67 6.70
N ASP A 141 -21.95 -5.25 5.64
CA ASP A 141 -22.24 -6.68 5.59
C ASP A 141 -20.96 -7.51 5.50
N ARG A 142 -21.01 -8.73 6.03
CA ARG A 142 -19.86 -9.65 6.06
C ARG A 142 -20.08 -10.77 5.05
N ILE A 143 -19.05 -11.06 4.26
CA ILE A 143 -19.02 -12.18 3.31
C ILE A 143 -17.93 -13.14 3.79
N ALA A 144 -18.28 -14.40 4.00
CA ALA A 144 -17.33 -15.45 4.32
C ALA A 144 -17.01 -16.27 3.06
N ALA A 145 -15.75 -16.64 2.88
CA ALA A 145 -15.29 -17.51 1.81
C ALA A 145 -14.33 -18.56 2.39
N MET A 146 -14.58 -19.83 2.09
CA MET A 146 -13.65 -20.92 2.38
C MET A 146 -13.00 -21.33 1.06
N MET A 147 -11.75 -20.94 0.85
CA MET A 147 -11.03 -21.12 -0.42
C MET A 147 -9.59 -21.59 -0.16
N PRO A 148 -9.03 -22.46 -1.02
CA PRO A 148 -7.58 -22.67 -1.08
C PRO A 148 -6.88 -21.42 -1.63
N ASN A 149 -5.54 -21.40 -1.57
CA ASN A 149 -4.71 -20.38 -2.19
C ASN A 149 -4.48 -20.70 -3.68
#